data_AF-A0A7S1VH76-F1
#
_entry.id   AF-A0A7S1VH76-F1
#
_cell.length_a   1.000
_cell.length_b   1.000
_cell.length_c   1.000
_cell.angle_alpha   90.00
_cell.angle_beta   90.00
_cell.angle_gamma   90.00
#
_symmetry.space_group_name_H-M   'P 1'
#
loop_
_entity.id
_entity.type
_entity.pdbx_description
1 polymer ?
#
loop_
_entity_poly.entity_id
_entity_poly.type
_entity_poly.pdbx_seq_one_letter_code
_entity_poly.pdbx_strand_id
1 'polypeptide(L)'
;EQTDMYGLRQYEAGARLLTHVDRITTHSVSLIVNIAQGNLSEPWPVEVHDHADRLHEVPMQPGDIVYYESAKCLHGRNRPLTGNDGAAHYVNLFTHYRPL
;
A
#
# COMPACT_ATOMS: atom_id res chain seq x y z
N GLU A 1 -5.81 -18.92 4.40
CA GLU A 1 -6.26 -18.42 5.72
C GLU A 1 -5.71 -17.02 6.00
N GLN A 2 -6.42 -16.24 6.82
CA GLN A 2 -5.92 -14.95 7.33
C GLN A 2 -4.81 -15.20 8.34
N THR A 3 -3.74 -14.44 8.24
CA THR A 3 -2.56 -14.59 9.12
C THR A 3 -2.39 -13.39 10.02
N ASP A 4 -2.51 -12.19 9.45
CA ASP A 4 -2.27 -10.94 10.15
C ASP A 4 -3.28 -9.87 9.71
N MET A 5 -3.70 -9.03 10.65
CA MET A 5 -4.36 -7.76 10.39
C MET A 5 -3.71 -6.73 11.31
N TYR A 6 -3.06 -5.75 10.70
CA TYR A 6 -2.50 -4.64 11.45
C TYR A 6 -3.57 -3.59 11.70
N GLY A 7 -3.38 -2.78 12.75
CA GLY A 7 -4.23 -1.61 12.98
C GLY A 7 -4.09 -0.58 11.85
N LEU A 8 -4.86 0.51 11.95
CA LEU A 8 -4.78 1.61 11.00
C LEU A 8 -3.38 2.24 11.03
N ARG A 9 -2.75 2.36 9.86
CA ARG A 9 -1.47 3.07 9.70
C ARG A 9 -1.70 4.38 8.97
N GLN A 10 -1.36 5.48 9.64
CA GLN A 10 -1.31 6.81 9.05
C GLN A 10 0.10 7.10 8.55
N TYR A 11 0.18 7.60 7.32
CA TYR A 11 1.37 8.22 6.74
C TYR A 11 1.16 9.73 6.71
N GLU A 12 2.22 10.48 6.97
CA GLU A 12 2.23 11.95 6.97
C GLU A 12 3.11 12.49 5.84
N ALA A 13 3.06 13.80 5.60
CA ALA A 13 3.82 14.44 4.53
C ALA A 13 5.32 14.05 4.56
N GLY A 14 5.85 13.71 3.39
CA GLY A 14 7.22 13.22 3.20
C GLY A 14 7.39 11.72 3.42
N ALA A 15 6.38 11.00 3.93
CA ALA A 15 6.45 9.56 4.11
C ALA A 15 6.69 8.82 2.79
N ARG A 16 7.43 7.71 2.88
CA ARG A 16 7.72 6.80 1.77
C ARG A 16 7.55 5.37 2.27
N LEU A 17 7.07 4.49 1.41
CA LEU A 17 7.11 3.05 1.62
C LEU A 17 8.08 2.47 0.60
N LEU A 18 9.28 2.14 1.04
CA LEU A 18 10.32 1.62 0.16
C LEU A 18 9.87 0.28 -0.45
N THR A 19 10.29 0.03 -1.69
CA THR A 19 10.00 -1.23 -2.38
C THR A 19 10.44 -2.43 -1.56
N HIS A 20 9.53 -3.40 -1.39
CA HIS A 20 9.79 -4.66 -0.71
C HIS A 20 8.89 -5.77 -1.27
N VAL A 21 9.11 -6.98 -0.75
CA VAL A 21 8.14 -8.07 -0.79
C VAL A 21 7.78 -8.45 0.63
N ASP A 22 6.58 -8.99 0.80
CA ASP A 22 6.12 -9.48 2.08
C ASP A 22 6.68 -10.88 2.39
N ARG A 23 6.56 -11.30 3.65
CA ARG A 23 7.07 -12.59 4.13
C ARG A 23 6.23 -13.74 3.59
N ILE A 24 6.78 -14.55 2.69
CA ILE A 24 6.05 -15.65 2.02
C ILE A 24 5.30 -16.61 2.97
N THR A 25 5.85 -16.88 4.16
CA THR A 25 5.29 -17.86 5.12
C THR A 25 4.01 -17.40 5.80
N THR A 26 3.75 -16.09 5.83
CA THR A 26 2.58 -15.51 6.48
C THR A 26 1.80 -14.56 5.56
N HIS A 27 2.42 -13.93 4.56
CA HIS A 27 1.84 -12.85 3.78
C HIS A 27 1.95 -13.15 2.28
N SER A 28 1.39 -14.27 1.82
CA SER A 28 1.44 -14.63 0.40
C SER A 28 0.62 -13.67 -0.47
N VAL A 29 -0.51 -13.20 0.06
CA VAL A 29 -1.39 -12.19 -0.56
C VAL A 29 -1.69 -11.11 0.48
N SER A 30 -1.65 -9.85 0.05
CA SER A 30 -1.96 -8.69 0.89
C SER A 30 -3.15 -7.91 0.33
N LEU A 31 -3.86 -7.27 1.24
CA LEU A 31 -5.00 -6.41 0.98
C LEU A 31 -4.74 -5.06 1.63
N ILE A 32 -4.91 -3.99 0.87
CA ILE A 32 -4.89 -2.61 1.35
C ILE A 32 -6.28 -2.03 1.21
N VAL A 33 -6.83 -1.50 2.30
CA VAL A 33 -8.02 -0.63 2.24
C VAL A 33 -7.56 0.79 2.49
N ASN A 34 -7.89 1.72 1.59
CA ASN A 34 -7.73 3.13 1.91
C ASN A 34 -8.90 3.58 2.78
N ILE A 35 -8.60 3.99 4.01
CA ILE A 35 -9.61 4.35 5.01
C ILE A 35 -9.91 5.85 4.95
N ALA A 36 -8.86 6.67 4.82
CA ALA A 36 -8.97 8.11 4.70
C ALA A 36 -7.71 8.67 4.02
N GLN A 37 -7.85 9.83 3.38
CA GLN A 37 -6.74 10.60 2.86
C GLN A 37 -7.16 12.07 2.74
N GLY A 38 -6.21 13.00 2.83
CA GLY A 38 -6.53 14.42 2.72
C GLY A 38 -5.32 15.31 2.55
N ASN A 39 -5.54 16.51 2.01
CA ASN A 39 -4.54 17.53 1.69
C ASN A 39 -3.41 17.06 0.75
N LEU A 40 -3.67 16.05 -0.10
CA LEU A 40 -2.71 15.59 -1.11
C LEU A 40 -2.59 16.63 -2.23
N SER A 41 -1.36 16.93 -2.65
CA SER A 41 -1.11 17.74 -3.84
C SER A 41 -1.11 16.91 -5.13
N GLU A 42 -0.84 15.60 -5.01
CA GLU A 42 -0.87 14.65 -6.11
C GLU A 42 -1.31 13.26 -5.61
N PRO A 43 -1.83 12.36 -6.48
CA PRO A 43 -2.11 10.99 -6.09
C PRO A 43 -0.87 10.29 -5.52
N TRP A 44 -1.08 9.52 -4.46
CA TRP A 44 -0.04 8.66 -3.90
C TRP A 44 -0.41 7.19 -4.18
N PRO A 45 0.01 6.62 -5.33
CA PRO A 45 -0.41 5.29 -5.74
C PRO A 45 0.36 4.18 -5.01
N VAL A 46 -0.22 2.99 -4.94
CA VAL A 46 0.56 1.76 -4.70
C VAL A 46 1.29 1.41 -5.99
N GLU A 47 2.60 1.25 -5.91
CA GLU A 47 3.44 0.78 -7.00
C GLU A 47 3.60 -0.73 -6.86
N VAL A 48 3.32 -1.50 -7.92
CA VAL A 48 3.46 -2.97 -7.95
C VAL A 48 4.10 -3.41 -9.25
N HIS A 49 5.24 -4.12 -9.18
CA HIS A 49 5.81 -4.80 -10.33
C HIS A 49 5.19 -6.19 -10.48
N ASP A 50 4.63 -6.48 -11.65
CA ASP A 50 4.10 -7.82 -11.93
C ASP A 50 5.20 -8.84 -12.31
N HIS A 51 4.81 -10.08 -12.54
CA HIS A 51 5.71 -11.17 -12.92
C HIS A 51 6.46 -10.94 -14.25
N ALA A 52 6.01 -9.98 -15.07
CA ALA A 52 6.67 -9.57 -16.31
C ALA A 52 7.48 -8.27 -16.15
N ASP A 53 7.74 -7.86 -14.90
CA ASP A 53 8.43 -6.63 -14.51
C ASP A 53 7.77 -5.34 -15.03
N ARG A 54 6.46 -5.38 -15.28
CA ARG A 54 5.70 -4.19 -15.63
C ARG A 54 5.26 -3.50 -14.35
N LEU A 55 5.55 -2.20 -14.25
CA LEU A 55 5.10 -1.36 -13.16
C LEU A 55 3.62 -1.01 -13.35
N HIS A 56 2.83 -1.33 -12.34
CA HIS A 56 1.44 -0.91 -12.18
C HIS A 56 1.36 0.13 -11.06
N GLU A 57 0.75 1.27 -11.36
CA GLU A 57 0.50 2.33 -10.40
C GLU A 57 -0.99 2.38 -10.10
N VAL A 58 -1.35 1.99 -8.89
CA VAL A 58 -2.74 1.86 -8.47
C VAL A 58 -3.10 3.04 -7.57
N PRO A 59 -3.72 4.11 -8.11
CA PRO A 59 -4.29 5.16 -7.28
C PRO A 59 -5.47 4.59 -6.50
N MET A 60 -5.70 5.10 -5.29
CA MET A 60 -6.82 4.70 -4.44
C MET A 60 -7.52 5.93 -3.85
N GLN A 61 -8.82 5.82 -3.63
CA GLN A 61 -9.70 6.74 -2.90
C GLN A 61 -10.19 6.09 -1.59
N PRO A 62 -10.70 6.87 -0.62
CA PRO A 62 -11.26 6.29 0.59
C PRO A 62 -12.39 5.31 0.26
N GLY A 63 -12.30 4.08 0.79
CA GLY A 63 -13.18 2.96 0.49
C GLY A 63 -12.64 1.97 -0.55
N ASP A 64 -11.63 2.35 -1.34
CA ASP A 64 -11.03 1.43 -2.30
C ASP A 64 -10.25 0.31 -1.62
N ILE A 65 -10.31 -0.86 -2.24
CA ILE A 65 -9.62 -2.07 -1.80
C ILE A 65 -8.73 -2.58 -2.93
N VAL A 66 -7.45 -2.80 -2.62
CA VAL A 66 -6.48 -3.40 -3.55
C VAL A 66 -5.99 -4.72 -2.99
N TYR A 67 -6.08 -5.77 -3.79
CA TYR A 67 -5.55 -7.11 -3.51
C TYR A 67 -4.40 -7.41 -4.45
N TYR A 68 -3.29 -7.93 -3.92
CA TYR A 68 -2.12 -8.25 -4.74
C TYR A 68 -1.23 -9.34 -4.10
N GLU A 69 -0.44 -10.01 -4.94
CA GLU A 69 0.50 -11.06 -4.54
C GLU A 69 1.78 -10.46 -3.94
N SER A 70 1.71 -10.08 -2.68
CA SER A 70 2.74 -9.31 -1.98
C SER A 70 4.04 -10.07 -1.71
N ALA A 71 3.99 -11.40 -1.58
CA ALA A 71 5.21 -12.20 -1.34
C ALA A 71 6.13 -12.34 -2.56
N LYS A 72 5.65 -11.99 -3.76
CA LYS A 72 6.39 -12.18 -5.02
C LYS A 72 6.50 -10.90 -5.83
N CYS A 73 5.43 -10.10 -5.89
CA CYS A 73 5.43 -8.83 -6.60
C CYS A 73 6.11 -7.76 -5.74
N LEU A 74 7.18 -7.14 -6.25
CA LEU A 74 7.81 -6.00 -5.61
C LEU A 74 6.80 -4.86 -5.54
N HIS A 75 6.61 -4.29 -4.36
CA HIS A 75 5.62 -3.25 -4.16
C HIS A 75 6.06 -2.19 -3.15
N GLY A 76 5.48 -1.00 -3.26
CA GLY A 76 5.81 0.14 -2.41
C GLY A 76 5.03 1.39 -2.75
N ARG A 77 5.53 2.51 -2.23
CA ARG A 77 5.11 3.89 -2.52
C ARG A 77 6.38 4.74 -2.44
N ASN A 78 7.20 4.69 -3.50
CA ASN A 78 8.55 5.25 -3.44
C ASN A 78 8.56 6.77 -3.57
N ARG A 79 7.56 7.36 -4.22
CA ARG A 79 7.38 8.82 -4.21
C ARG A 79 7.02 9.27 -2.79
N PRO A 80 7.55 10.40 -2.30
CA PRO A 80 7.11 10.94 -1.02
C PRO A 80 5.63 11.30 -1.08
N LEU A 81 4.90 11.13 0.02
CA LEU A 81 3.56 11.68 0.16
C LEU A 81 3.67 13.21 0.17
N THR A 82 3.14 13.88 -0.85
CA THR A 82 3.17 15.33 -0.96
C THR A 82 1.80 15.93 -0.66
N GLY A 83 1.79 17.11 -0.05
CA GLY A 83 0.58 17.83 0.30
C GLY A 83 0.80 19.31 0.43
N ASN A 84 -0.30 20.07 0.34
CA ASN A 84 -0.28 21.49 0.57
C ASN A 84 0.06 21.76 2.05
N ASP A 85 0.97 22.71 2.28
CA ASP A 85 1.40 23.17 3.61
C ASP A 85 1.90 22.05 4.55
N GLY A 86 2.35 20.92 4.00
CA GLY A 86 2.87 19.79 4.78
C GLY A 86 1.82 19.01 5.58
N ALA A 87 0.53 19.24 5.32
CA ALA A 87 -0.58 18.64 6.09
C ALA A 87 -1.20 17.39 5.43
N ALA A 88 -0.53 16.78 4.45
CA ALA A 88 -1.00 15.56 3.81
C ALA A 88 -1.02 14.38 4.79
N HIS A 89 -2.08 13.59 4.70
CA HIS A 89 -2.18 12.32 5.42
C HIS A 89 -2.82 11.23 4.54
N TYR A 90 -2.42 9.99 4.80
CA TYR A 90 -2.94 8.81 4.11
C TYR A 90 -3.09 7.66 5.11
N VAL A 91 -4.30 7.13 5.28
CA VAL A 91 -4.61 6.12 6.29
C VAL A 91 -5.03 4.83 5.61
N ASN A 92 -4.30 3.74 5.88
CA ASN A 92 -4.58 2.42 5.32
C ASN A 92 -4.77 1.37 6.40
N LEU A 93 -5.65 0.41 6.12
CA LEU A 93 -5.70 -0.89 6.79
C LEU A 93 -4.93 -1.90 5.93
N PHE A 94 -4.16 -2.78 6.58
CA PHE A 94 -3.41 -3.85 5.92
C PHE A 94 -3.82 -5.20 6.51
N THR A 95 -4.20 -6.13 5.63
CA THR A 95 -4.47 -7.52 6.02
C THR A 95 -3.70 -8.48 5.11
N HIS A 96 -3.34 -9.63 5.67
CA HIS A 96 -2.45 -10.60 5.04
C HIS A 96 -3.02 -12.01 5.13
N TYR A 97 -2.74 -12.80 4.09
CA TYR A 97 -3.25 -14.15 3.93
C TYR A 97 -2.16 -15.08 3.40
N ARG A 98 -2.28 -16.37 3.73
CA ARG A 98 -1.48 -17.45 3.12
C ARG A 98 -2.38 -18.57 2.58
N PRO A 99 -1.92 -19.38 1.59
CA PRO A 99 -2.62 -20.59 1.18
C PRO A 99 -2.84 -21.56 2.35
N LEU A 100 -3.89 -22.36 2.26
CA LEU A 100 -4.09 -23.52 3.14
C LEU A 100 -3.21 -24.69 2.69
#